data_AF-A0A7N4P1C8-F1
#
_entry.id   AF-A0A7N4P1C8-F1
#
_cell.length_a   1.000
_cell.length_b   1.000
_cell.length_c   1.000
_cell.angle_alpha   90.00
_cell.angle_beta   90.00
_cell.angle_gamma   90.00
#
_symmetry.space_group_name_H-M   'P 1'
#
loop_
_entity.id
_entity.type
_entity.pdbx_description
1 polymer ?
#
loop_
_entity_poly.entity_id
_entity_poly.type
_entity_poly.pdbx_seq_one_letter_code
_entity_poly.pdbx_strand_id
1 'polypeptide(L)'
;MAEGDAAARRQQQQQQHRLSQELRRRRRGRARSGDPAAQDNHVSSPSSLGEDYEDNELVNSDEAMKKPCPVQIVVAHEDDHNFELDEEALEQILLQEHIRDLNIVVVSVAGAFRKGKSFLLDFMLRYMYNKVGKTQRLLLPWGISIPKITLALG
;
A
#
# COMPACT_ATOMS: atom_id res chain seq x y z
N MET A 1 60.99 -30.34 -38.63
CA MET A 1 60.75 -29.77 -37.29
C MET A 1 59.51 -28.88 -37.32
N ALA A 2 58.30 -29.44 -37.49
CA ALA A 2 57.07 -28.64 -37.63
C ALA A 2 55.82 -29.31 -36.99
N GLU A 3 56.03 -30.25 -36.06
CA GLU A 3 54.93 -31.04 -35.47
C GLU A 3 54.57 -30.59 -34.04
N GLY A 4 55.45 -29.83 -33.38
CA GLY A 4 55.25 -29.37 -31.99
C GLY A 4 54.17 -28.28 -31.83
N ASP A 5 54.06 -27.37 -32.79
CA ASP A 5 53.14 -26.22 -32.68
C ASP A 5 51.67 -26.59 -32.89
N ALA A 6 51.40 -27.65 -33.65
CA ALA A 6 50.04 -28.14 -33.86
C ALA A 6 49.47 -28.82 -32.61
N ALA A 7 50.32 -29.50 -31.83
CA ALA A 7 49.92 -30.15 -30.58
C ALA A 7 49.54 -29.14 -29.49
N ALA A 8 50.31 -28.04 -29.37
CA ALA A 8 50.04 -26.96 -28.42
C ALA A 8 48.69 -26.28 -28.70
N ARG A 9 48.37 -26.03 -29.98
CA ARG A 9 47.06 -25.45 -30.37
C ARG A 9 45.90 -26.38 -30.08
N ARG A 10 46.07 -27.69 -30.27
CA ARG A 10 45.05 -28.71 -29.93
C ARG A 10 44.83 -28.79 -28.42
N GLN A 11 45.89 -28.73 -27.62
CA GLN A 11 45.77 -28.68 -26.15
C GLN A 11 45.07 -27.41 -25.67
N GLN A 12 45.38 -26.25 -26.26
CA GLN A 12 44.73 -24.99 -25.91
C GLN A 12 43.24 -24.99 -26.28
N GLN A 13 42.88 -25.52 -27.46
CA GLN A 13 41.48 -25.68 -27.87
C GLN A 13 40.73 -26.68 -26.98
N GLN A 14 41.38 -27.78 -26.56
CA GLN A 14 40.79 -28.73 -25.62
C GLN A 14 40.58 -28.13 -24.22
N GLN A 15 41.52 -27.31 -23.72
CA GLN A 15 41.35 -26.60 -22.45
C GLN A 15 40.20 -25.58 -22.51
N GLN A 16 40.08 -24.81 -23.59
CA GLN A 16 38.97 -23.87 -23.76
C GLN A 16 37.61 -24.58 -23.85
N HIS A 17 37.55 -25.71 -24.55
CA HIS A 17 36.32 -26.50 -24.65
C HIS A 17 35.91 -27.07 -23.29
N ARG A 18 36.87 -27.57 -22.50
CA ARG A 18 36.63 -28.11 -21.14
C ARG A 18 36.13 -27.03 -20.18
N LEU A 19 36.72 -25.83 -20.22
CA LEU A 19 36.27 -24.67 -19.43
C LEU A 19 34.86 -24.21 -19.83
N SER A 20 34.51 -24.26 -21.14
CA SER A 20 33.16 -23.90 -21.60
C SER A 20 32.09 -24.89 -21.14
N GLN A 21 32.40 -26.19 -21.06
CA GLN A 21 31.49 -27.21 -20.55
C GLN A 21 31.27 -27.04 -19.04
N GLU A 22 32.31 -26.66 -18.30
CA GLU A 22 32.24 -26.40 -16.86
C GLU A 22 31.36 -25.17 -16.54
N LEU A 23 31.51 -24.08 -17.31
CA LEU A 23 30.69 -22.87 -17.16
C LEU A 23 29.21 -23.12 -17.53
N ARG A 24 28.94 -23.99 -18.51
CA ARG A 24 27.58 -24.45 -18.84
C ARG A 24 26.97 -25.30 -17.72
N ARG A 25 27.76 -26.15 -17.06
CA ARG A 25 27.31 -26.92 -15.89
C ARG A 25 26.94 -26.01 -14.72
N ARG A 26 27.73 -24.95 -14.47
CA ARG A 26 27.43 -23.98 -13.40
C ARG A 26 26.16 -23.16 -13.65
N ARG A 27 25.83 -22.83 -14.90
CA ARG A 27 24.58 -22.10 -15.23
C ARG A 27 23.31 -22.97 -15.21
N ARG A 28 23.43 -24.30 -15.27
CA ARG A 28 22.29 -25.24 -15.18
C ARG A 28 21.96 -25.71 -13.76
N GLY A 29 22.72 -25.28 -12.74
CA GLY A 29 22.52 -25.63 -11.33
C GLY A 29 21.61 -24.69 -10.52
N ARG A 30 20.89 -23.75 -11.14
CA ARG A 30 19.88 -22.91 -10.47
C ARG A 30 18.56 -22.89 -11.25
N ALA A 31 18.05 -24.07 -11.56
CA ALA A 31 16.65 -24.31 -11.89
C ALA A 31 16.26 -25.59 -11.14
N ARG A 32 15.77 -25.43 -9.92
CA ARG A 32 15.28 -26.55 -9.11
C ARG A 32 13.82 -26.80 -9.53
N SER A 33 13.63 -27.98 -10.12
CA SER A 33 12.42 -28.80 -10.11
C SER A 33 11.10 -28.17 -10.57
N GLY A 34 10.76 -28.41 -11.83
CA GLY A 34 9.37 -28.66 -12.24
C GLY A 34 9.33 -30.03 -12.93
N ASP A 35 8.53 -30.94 -12.38
CA ASP A 35 7.88 -32.10 -13.03
C ASP A 35 7.21 -32.95 -11.91
N PRO A 36 6.20 -33.80 -12.18
CA PRO A 36 4.93 -33.58 -12.89
C PRO A 36 3.72 -34.10 -12.06
N ALA A 37 2.51 -33.78 -12.53
CA ALA A 37 1.22 -34.47 -12.33
C ALA A 37 0.93 -35.27 -11.03
N ALA A 38 -0.06 -34.75 -10.27
CA ALA A 38 -1.16 -35.43 -9.58
C ALA A 38 -0.90 -36.70 -8.74
N GLN A 39 -1.12 -36.60 -7.43
CA GLN A 39 -2.14 -37.39 -6.70
C GLN A 39 -2.27 -36.96 -5.23
N ASP A 40 -3.49 -37.16 -4.71
CA ASP A 40 -4.00 -36.89 -3.37
C ASP A 40 -3.01 -37.10 -2.21
N ASN A 41 -3.06 -36.23 -1.20
CA ASN A 41 -3.12 -36.69 0.19
C ASN A 41 -3.44 -35.57 1.19
N HIS A 42 -4.57 -35.79 1.86
CA HIS A 42 -4.99 -35.30 3.16
C HIS A 42 -3.90 -35.48 4.23
N VAL A 43 -3.48 -34.40 4.90
CA VAL A 43 -2.80 -34.50 6.21
C VAL A 43 -3.21 -33.35 7.13
N SER A 44 -3.70 -33.77 8.28
CA SER A 44 -4.10 -33.01 9.46
C SER A 44 -2.96 -32.21 10.10
N SER A 45 -3.36 -31.17 10.83
CA SER A 45 -2.69 -30.30 11.83
C SER A 45 -1.66 -31.03 12.73
N PRO A 46 -0.65 -30.37 13.38
CA PRO A 46 -0.80 -29.23 14.33
C PRO A 46 0.37 -28.19 14.29
N SER A 47 0.25 -26.93 14.77
CA SER A 47 0.42 -26.51 16.17
C SER A 47 0.46 -24.96 16.18
N SER A 48 -0.47 -24.29 16.86
CA SER A 48 -0.26 -23.57 18.13
C SER A 48 0.93 -22.61 18.15
N LEU A 49 0.72 -21.37 17.69
CA LEU A 49 1.22 -20.16 18.36
C LEU A 49 0.13 -19.09 18.25
N GLY A 50 -0.31 -18.62 19.42
CA GLY A 50 -1.51 -17.82 19.60
C GLY A 50 -1.45 -16.44 18.95
N GLU A 51 -2.56 -16.10 18.33
CA GLU A 51 -2.99 -14.71 18.16
C GLU A 51 -4.43 -14.65 18.68
N ASP A 52 -4.53 -14.41 19.99
CA ASP A 52 -5.77 -14.08 20.68
C ASP A 52 -6.22 -12.68 20.22
N TYR A 53 -6.90 -12.59 19.07
CA TYR A 53 -7.73 -11.42 18.78
C TYR A 53 -9.06 -11.66 19.47
N GLU A 54 -9.18 -11.17 20.71
CA GLU A 54 -10.47 -11.12 21.37
C GLU A 54 -11.39 -10.18 20.60
N ASP A 55 -12.28 -10.79 19.82
CA ASP A 55 -13.50 -10.18 19.32
C ASP A 55 -14.46 -9.98 20.51
N ASN A 56 -14.19 -8.94 21.29
CA ASN A 56 -15.14 -8.44 22.28
C ASN A 56 -16.16 -7.56 21.55
N GLU A 57 -17.08 -8.19 20.80
CA GLU A 57 -18.37 -7.61 20.44
C GLU A 57 -19.20 -7.38 21.71
N LEU A 58 -18.84 -6.36 22.48
CA LEU A 58 -19.73 -5.76 23.45
C LEU A 58 -20.61 -4.76 22.71
N VAL A 59 -21.77 -5.26 22.29
CA VAL A 59 -22.95 -4.50 21.90
C VAL A 59 -23.24 -3.41 22.95
N ASN A 60 -22.77 -2.19 22.68
CA ASN A 60 -23.35 -0.97 23.21
C ASN A 60 -24.20 -0.36 22.11
N SER A 61 -25.51 -0.40 22.30
CA SER A 61 -26.53 0.07 21.36
C SER A 61 -26.68 1.59 21.28
N ASP A 62 -25.57 2.35 21.27
CA ASP A 62 -25.60 3.80 21.08
C ASP A 62 -24.57 4.19 20.00
N GLU A 63 -25.08 4.41 18.78
CA GLU A 63 -24.41 5.07 17.63
C GLU A 63 -22.98 4.59 17.30
N ALA A 64 -22.89 3.42 16.67
CA ALA A 64 -21.65 2.92 16.07
C ALA A 64 -21.18 3.87 14.94
N MET A 65 -20.29 4.82 15.28
CA MET A 65 -19.60 5.63 14.27
C MET A 65 -18.81 4.72 13.34
N LYS A 66 -19.35 4.52 12.13
CA LYS A 66 -18.71 3.74 11.07
C LYS A 66 -17.33 4.32 10.78
N LYS A 67 -16.30 3.47 10.76
CA LYS A 67 -14.93 3.86 10.44
C LYS A 67 -14.88 4.59 9.08
N PRO A 68 -14.12 5.69 8.93
CA PRO A 68 -14.01 6.38 7.65
C PRO A 68 -13.42 5.45 6.58
N CYS A 69 -14.02 5.47 5.39
CA CYS A 69 -13.62 4.66 4.24
C CYS A 69 -13.58 5.51 2.97
N PRO A 70 -12.82 5.09 1.92
CA PRO A 70 -12.87 5.75 0.63
C PRO A 70 -14.28 5.60 0.01
N VAL A 71 -14.79 6.69 -0.57
CA VAL A 71 -16.05 6.71 -1.32
C VAL A 71 -15.76 7.03 -2.77
N GLN A 72 -16.23 6.19 -3.70
CA GLN A 72 -16.04 6.40 -5.13
C GLN A 72 -17.12 7.37 -5.63
N ILE A 73 -16.72 8.56 -6.06
CA ILE A 73 -17.66 9.60 -6.54
C ILE A 73 -17.78 9.65 -8.06
N VAL A 74 -16.79 9.13 -8.80
CA VAL A 74 -16.82 9.13 -10.28
C VAL A 74 -16.59 7.72 -10.79
N VAL A 75 -17.54 7.18 -11.56
CA VAL A 75 -17.41 5.88 -12.21
C VAL A 75 -16.96 6.09 -13.64
N ALA A 76 -15.91 5.40 -14.06
CA ALA A 76 -15.42 5.43 -15.43
C ALA A 76 -15.85 4.14 -16.13
N HIS A 77 -16.57 4.28 -17.24
CA HIS A 77 -16.96 3.15 -18.09
C HIS A 77 -15.85 2.90 -19.11
N GLU A 78 -15.21 1.74 -19.04
CA GLU A 78 -14.06 1.38 -19.89
C GLU A 78 -14.45 1.30 -21.37
N ASP A 79 -15.69 0.89 -21.64
CA ASP A 79 -16.19 0.61 -22.99
C ASP A 79 -16.73 1.86 -23.70
N ASP A 80 -17.46 2.71 -22.98
CA ASP A 80 -18.21 3.83 -23.57
C ASP A 80 -17.46 5.18 -23.47
N HIS A 81 -16.24 5.18 -22.94
CA HIS A 81 -15.45 6.38 -22.65
C HIS A 81 -16.23 7.46 -21.87
N ASN A 82 -17.24 7.04 -21.13
CA ASN A 82 -18.14 7.89 -20.37
C ASN A 82 -17.75 7.91 -18.89
N PHE A 83 -18.03 9.03 -18.23
CA PHE A 83 -17.86 9.19 -16.79
C PHE A 83 -19.20 9.54 -16.17
N GLU A 84 -19.58 8.81 -15.14
CA GLU A 84 -20.79 9.05 -14.37
C GLU A 84 -20.43 9.54 -12.96
N LEU A 85 -21.18 10.52 -12.49
CA LEU A 85 -21.04 11.09 -11.16
C LEU A 85 -22.07 10.45 -10.23
N ASP A 86 -21.63 9.94 -9.09
CA ASP A 86 -22.51 9.53 -8.01
C ASP A 86 -22.88 10.77 -7.19
N GLU A 87 -23.95 11.44 -7.60
CA GLU A 87 -24.46 12.65 -6.95
C GLU A 87 -24.91 12.36 -5.51
N GLU A 88 -25.58 11.23 -5.28
CA GLU A 88 -26.07 10.85 -3.94
C GLU A 88 -24.92 10.66 -2.95
N ALA A 89 -23.85 9.97 -3.35
CA ALA A 89 -22.68 9.80 -2.50
C ALA A 89 -21.97 11.14 -2.22
N LEU A 90 -21.89 12.03 -3.20
CA LEU A 90 -21.26 13.33 -3.03
C LEU A 90 -22.08 14.24 -2.11
N GLU A 91 -23.41 14.26 -2.27
CA GLU A 91 -24.33 14.99 -1.40
C GLU A 91 -24.23 14.52 0.05
N GLN A 92 -24.20 13.21 0.29
CA GLN A 92 -24.01 12.65 1.62
C GLN A 92 -22.70 13.08 2.28
N ILE A 93 -21.65 13.38 1.50
CA ILE A 93 -20.35 13.81 2.01
C ILE A 93 -20.29 15.32 2.21
N LEU A 94 -20.91 16.15 1.35
CA LEU A 94 -20.74 17.60 1.36
C LEU A 94 -21.89 18.37 2.03
N LEU A 95 -23.10 17.81 2.09
CA LEU A 95 -24.29 18.49 2.63
C LEU A 95 -24.56 18.16 4.10
N GLN A 96 -23.61 17.53 4.80
CA GLN A 96 -23.76 17.28 6.23
C GLN A 96 -23.83 18.61 7.01
N GLU A 97 -24.69 18.67 8.01
CA GLU A 97 -25.01 19.92 8.73
C GLU A 97 -23.79 20.62 9.30
N HIS A 98 -22.76 19.87 9.72
CA HIS A 98 -21.55 20.41 10.33
C HIS A 98 -20.47 20.89 9.34
N ILE A 99 -20.67 20.72 8.03
CA ILE A 99 -19.68 21.10 7.00
C ILE A 99 -20.26 21.94 5.86
N ARG A 100 -21.57 21.87 5.59
CA ARG A 100 -22.19 22.46 4.38
C ARG A 100 -21.96 23.96 4.23
N ASP A 101 -21.77 24.67 5.35
CA ASP A 101 -21.60 26.13 5.42
C ASP A 101 -20.11 26.54 5.60
N LEU A 102 -19.17 25.59 5.48
CA LEU A 102 -17.74 25.83 5.64
C LEU A 102 -17.05 26.06 4.28
N ASN A 103 -15.94 26.83 4.31
CA ASN A 103 -15.07 26.95 3.14
C ASN A 103 -14.34 25.63 2.89
N ILE A 104 -14.39 25.16 1.64
CA ILE A 104 -13.81 23.87 1.24
C ILE A 104 -12.47 24.08 0.53
N VAL A 105 -11.50 23.22 0.86
CA VAL A 105 -10.23 23.10 0.11
C VAL A 105 -10.18 21.71 -0.50
N VAL A 106 -10.02 21.64 -1.82
CA VAL A 106 -9.87 20.37 -2.54
C VAL A 106 -8.39 20.08 -2.74
N VAL A 107 -7.93 18.92 -2.25
CA VAL A 107 -6.58 18.41 -2.46
C VAL A 107 -6.67 17.18 -3.36
N SER A 108 -6.04 17.22 -4.53
CA SER A 108 -6.06 16.12 -5.51
C SER A 108 -4.65 15.72 -5.93
N VAL A 109 -4.49 14.43 -6.28
CA VAL A 109 -3.24 13.87 -6.78
C VAL A 109 -3.53 13.11 -8.07
N ALA A 110 -3.00 13.59 -9.20
CA ALA A 110 -3.13 12.97 -10.51
C ALA A 110 -1.77 12.51 -11.07
N GLY A 111 -1.77 11.58 -12.03
CA GLY A 111 -0.54 11.10 -12.68
C GLY A 111 -0.60 9.62 -13.09
N ALA A 112 0.53 9.10 -13.59
CA ALA A 112 0.61 7.76 -14.16
C ALA A 112 0.22 6.63 -13.19
N PHE A 113 -0.31 5.54 -13.75
CA PHE A 113 -0.70 4.35 -13.00
C PHE A 113 0.52 3.73 -12.29
N ARG A 114 0.33 3.29 -11.04
CA ARG A 114 1.37 2.67 -10.19
C ARG A 114 2.57 3.54 -9.79
N LYS A 115 2.43 4.87 -9.83
CA LYS A 115 3.44 5.81 -9.28
C LYS A 115 3.25 6.15 -7.79
N GLY A 116 2.46 5.38 -7.06
CA GLY A 116 2.29 5.58 -5.61
C GLY A 116 1.31 6.70 -5.21
N LYS A 117 0.35 7.06 -6.07
CA LYS A 117 -0.66 8.11 -5.76
C LYS A 117 -1.46 7.80 -4.48
N SER A 118 -2.03 6.59 -4.38
CA SER A 118 -2.76 6.15 -3.19
C SER A 118 -1.87 6.10 -1.95
N PHE A 119 -0.59 5.76 -2.11
CA PHE A 119 0.38 5.77 -1.02
C PHE A 119 0.63 7.18 -0.47
N LEU A 120 0.75 8.18 -1.35
CA LEU A 120 0.89 9.58 -0.94
C LEU A 120 -0.37 10.09 -0.22
N LEU A 121 -1.56 9.77 -0.74
CA LEU A 121 -2.83 10.14 -0.10
C LEU A 121 -2.97 9.52 1.29
N ASP A 122 -2.57 8.25 1.47
CA ASP A 122 -2.55 7.60 2.78
C ASP A 122 -1.62 8.33 3.78
N PHE A 123 -0.46 8.81 3.34
CA PHE A 123 0.41 9.64 4.17
C PHE A 123 -0.25 10.99 4.55
N MET A 124 -0.94 11.65 3.61
CA MET A 124 -1.69 12.88 3.89
C MET A 124 -2.81 12.65 4.90
N LEU A 125 -3.55 11.55 4.79
CA LEU A 125 -4.59 11.15 5.75
C LEU A 125 -3.99 10.98 7.15
N ARG A 126 -2.87 10.25 7.28
CA ARG A 126 -2.16 10.10 8.58
C ARG A 126 -1.77 11.45 9.18
N TYR A 127 -1.32 12.40 8.36
CA TYR A 127 -1.01 13.75 8.85
C TYR A 127 -2.26 14.49 9.37
N MET A 128 -3.37 14.47 8.63
CA MET A 128 -4.61 15.17 8.99
C MET A 128 -5.20 14.61 10.29
N TYR A 129 -5.30 13.29 10.44
CA TYR A 129 -5.82 12.67 11.68
C TYR A 129 -4.94 12.96 12.90
N ASN A 130 -3.62 13.01 12.74
CA ASN A 130 -2.69 13.30 13.83
C ASN A 130 -2.71 14.77 14.30
N LYS A 131 -3.19 15.69 13.46
CA LYS A 131 -3.34 17.11 13.80
C LYS A 131 -4.68 17.40 14.44
N VAL A 132 -5.77 16.84 13.91
CA VAL A 132 -7.13 17.03 14.44
C VAL A 132 -7.26 16.44 15.85
N GLY A 133 -6.64 15.29 16.14
CA GLY A 133 -6.64 14.69 17.48
C GLY A 133 -5.85 15.47 18.55
N LYS A 134 -5.07 16.49 18.17
CA LYS A 134 -4.28 17.32 19.11
C LYS A 134 -4.89 18.70 19.36
N THR A 135 -5.86 19.12 18.57
CA THR A 135 -6.53 20.43 18.74
C THR A 135 -7.53 20.44 19.89
N GLN A 136 -7.96 19.27 20.38
CA GLN A 136 -8.62 19.16 21.69
C GLN A 136 -7.60 18.82 22.80
N ARG A 137 -6.57 19.67 22.96
CA ARG A 137 -5.80 19.77 24.20
C ARG A 137 -5.29 21.20 24.40
N LEU A 138 -6.18 22.16 24.28
CA LEU A 138 -6.06 23.46 24.96
C LEU A 138 -7.14 23.60 26.04
N LEU A 139 -7.50 22.50 26.69
CA LEU A 139 -7.91 22.55 28.09
C LEU A 139 -6.66 22.22 28.88
N LEU A 140 -5.89 23.26 29.21
CA LEU A 140 -4.84 23.14 30.22
C LEU A 140 -5.53 22.66 31.50
N PRO A 141 -5.00 21.65 32.23
CA PRO A 141 -5.58 21.17 33.49
C PRO A 141 -5.62 22.23 34.63
N TRP A 142 -5.07 23.41 34.35
CA TRP A 142 -4.98 24.53 35.27
C TRP A 142 -5.98 25.55 34.76
N GLY A 143 -7.13 25.69 35.42
CA GLY A 143 -8.22 26.60 35.07
C GLY A 143 -7.83 28.08 35.07
N ILE A 144 -6.95 28.48 34.15
CA ILE A 144 -6.50 29.86 33.99
C ILE A 144 -7.18 30.40 32.74
N SER A 145 -8.19 31.24 32.98
CA SER A 145 -8.82 32.09 31.98
C SER A 145 -7.81 33.13 31.52
N ILE A 146 -7.38 33.06 30.26
CA ILE A 146 -6.58 34.12 29.64
C ILE A 146 -7.55 35.21 29.20
N PRO A 147 -7.51 36.43 29.76
CA PRO A 147 -8.38 37.51 29.31
C PRO A 147 -8.03 37.87 27.86
N LYS A 148 -9.06 37.96 27.01
CA LYS A 148 -8.96 38.52 25.66
C LYS A 148 -8.33 39.91 25.76
N ILE A 149 -7.13 40.06 25.21
CA ILE A 149 -6.53 41.37 24.97
C ILE A 149 -7.37 42.03 23.87
N THR A 150 -8.29 42.90 24.28
CA THR A 150 -8.99 43.81 23.37
C THR A 150 -7.97 44.78 22.80
N LEU A 151 -7.61 44.59 21.53
CA LEU A 151 -6.89 45.60 20.75
C LEU A 151 -7.84 46.79 20.53
N ALA A 152 -7.65 47.84 21.32
CA ALA A 152 -8.16 49.18 21.04
C ALA A 152 -6.97 50.08 20.69
N LEU A 153 -6.76 50.28 19.40
CA LEU A 153 -6.15 51.47 18.79
C LEU A 153 -6.88 51.63 17.46
N GLY A 154 -7.48 52.77 17.12
CA GLY A 154 -7.15 54.14 17.45
C GLY A 154 -7.20 54.89 16.13
#